data_AF-K8F0A0-F1
#
_entry.id   AF-K8F0A0-F1
#
_cell.length_a   1.000
_cell.length_b   1.000
_cell.length_c   1.000
_cell.angle_alpha   90.00
_cell.angle_beta   90.00
_cell.angle_gamma   90.00
#
_symmetry.space_group_name_H-M   'P 1'
#
loop_
_entity.id
_entity.type
_entity.pdbx_description
1 polymer ?
#
loop_
_entity_poly.entity_id
_entity_poly.type
_entity_poly.pdbx_seq_one_letter_code
_entity_poly.pdbx_strand_id
1 'polypeptide(L)'
;MHYNPRSIELVHEMTSKAIEDGTFGCLVLESCEKRWEKTLEFQRPGTIRRQLLDNEFQAAQELVEDQSQVSLGDQSIDDLGQNMKRIFKETLEDVKSIDGWKRVREDLVRYSATELYPTKEFGKDVQTLSLQDFLLDGRLLVALPISLFRYPLAWLLKSPKLVVPLLSFYFGLANLPGLVEAMETSGGGDVLATAASGGVGLVQSADILDETLSVLFLFLDVFQIVVLSRLMLVALLGERNDVLSESIRQKCEEQKGTEKTVIAILGAAHLNGVQNRLL
;
A
#
# COMPACT_ATOMS: atom_id res chain seq x y z
N MET A 1 -1.95 -12.40 1.49
CA MET A 1 -1.35 -11.33 2.33
C MET A 1 0.15 -11.38 2.15
N HIS A 2 0.83 -10.29 1.78
CA HIS A 2 2.26 -10.36 1.45
C HIS A 2 3.14 -10.90 2.58
N TYR A 3 4.14 -11.70 2.21
CA TYR A 3 5.10 -12.35 3.11
C TYR A 3 4.46 -13.25 4.17
N ASN A 4 3.20 -13.65 4.00
CA ASN A 4 2.52 -14.54 4.95
C ASN A 4 2.80 -16.00 4.59
N PRO A 5 3.42 -16.79 5.47
CA PRO A 5 3.67 -18.22 5.23
C PRO A 5 2.48 -18.99 4.64
N ARG A 6 1.25 -18.73 5.11
CA ARG A 6 0.05 -19.41 4.59
C ARG A 6 -0.33 -18.92 3.19
N SER A 7 -0.13 -17.64 2.88
CA SER A 7 -0.35 -17.11 1.53
C SER A 7 0.69 -17.64 0.54
N ILE A 8 1.94 -17.79 0.98
CA ILE A 8 3.04 -18.37 0.19
C ILE A 8 2.73 -19.83 -0.15
N GLU A 9 2.35 -20.61 0.86
CA GLU A 9 1.97 -22.02 0.70
C GLU A 9 0.77 -22.17 -0.25
N LEU A 10 -0.29 -21.37 -0.08
CA LEU A 10 -1.47 -21.41 -0.94
C LEU A 10 -1.12 -21.17 -2.41
N VAL A 11 -0.32 -20.13 -2.68
CA VAL A 11 0.09 -19.77 -4.03
C VAL A 11 0.98 -20.85 -4.66
N HIS A 12 1.88 -21.44 -3.87
CA HIS A 12 2.69 -22.58 -4.29
C HIS A 12 1.81 -23.80 -4.64
N GLU A 13 0.89 -24.19 -3.75
CA GLU A 13 -0.02 -25.33 -3.96
C GLU A 13 -0.89 -25.14 -5.20
N MET A 14 -1.51 -23.98 -5.37
CA MET A 14 -2.36 -23.69 -6.54
C MET A 14 -1.57 -23.71 -7.85
N THR A 15 -0.36 -23.15 -7.86
CA THR A 15 0.49 -23.10 -9.05
C THR A 15 1.04 -24.48 -9.40
N SER A 16 1.57 -25.22 -8.42
CA SER A 16 2.06 -26.60 -8.60
C SER A 16 0.96 -27.49 -9.16
N LYS A 17 -0.23 -27.43 -8.56
CA LYS A 17 -1.37 -28.23 -9.01
C LYS A 17 -1.77 -27.90 -10.46
N ALA A 18 -1.84 -26.63 -10.84
CA ALA A 18 -2.17 -26.26 -12.21
C ALA A 18 -1.12 -26.75 -13.22
N ILE A 19 0.16 -26.75 -12.83
CA ILE A 19 1.25 -27.29 -13.66
C ILE A 19 1.13 -28.81 -13.79
N GLU A 20 0.94 -29.52 -12.68
CA GLU A 20 0.77 -30.97 -12.62
C GLU A 20 -0.45 -31.46 -13.41
N ASP A 21 -1.58 -30.74 -13.30
CA ASP A 21 -2.81 -31.01 -14.04
C ASP A 21 -2.69 -30.62 -15.53
N GLY A 22 -1.59 -30.00 -15.94
CA GLY A 22 -1.37 -29.53 -17.31
C GLY A 22 -2.31 -28.39 -17.72
N THR A 23 -2.95 -27.73 -16.76
CA THR A 23 -3.89 -26.61 -16.99
C THR A 23 -3.21 -25.25 -16.86
N PHE A 24 -1.97 -25.18 -16.40
CA PHE A 24 -1.24 -23.91 -16.26
C PHE A 24 -0.99 -23.23 -17.61
N GLY A 25 -1.42 -21.96 -17.73
CA GLY A 25 -1.20 -21.13 -18.91
C GLY A 25 -0.20 -20.01 -18.67
N CYS A 26 -0.47 -19.16 -17.68
CA CYS A 26 0.34 -17.98 -17.39
C CYS A 26 0.22 -17.58 -15.91
N LEU A 27 1.31 -17.04 -15.38
CA LEU A 27 1.39 -16.42 -14.07
C LEU A 27 1.44 -14.90 -14.21
N VAL A 28 0.54 -14.18 -13.54
CA VAL A 28 0.55 -12.70 -13.49
C VAL A 28 0.90 -12.25 -12.08
N LEU A 29 1.97 -11.46 -11.94
CA LEU A 29 2.45 -10.96 -10.66
C LEU A 29 2.07 -9.48 -10.48
N GLU A 30 1.61 -9.09 -9.29
CA GLU A 30 1.47 -7.68 -8.88
C GLU A 30 2.84 -7.04 -8.62
N SER A 31 3.64 -6.94 -9.68
CA SER A 31 4.93 -6.28 -9.70
C SER A 31 5.18 -5.70 -11.09
N CYS A 32 6.13 -4.78 -11.16
CA CYS A 32 6.67 -4.23 -12.41
C CYS A 32 8.15 -4.60 -12.53
N GLU A 33 8.75 -4.43 -13.71
CA GLU A 33 10.13 -4.84 -14.02
C GLU A 33 11.14 -4.37 -12.96
N LYS A 34 11.24 -3.05 -12.75
CA LYS A 34 12.18 -2.46 -11.76
C LYS A 34 12.01 -3.04 -10.34
N ARG A 35 10.78 -3.33 -9.91
CA ARG A 35 10.51 -3.93 -8.58
C ARG A 35 10.87 -5.41 -8.53
N TRP A 36 10.64 -6.10 -9.63
CA TRP A 36 10.89 -7.52 -9.76
C TRP A 36 12.39 -7.81 -9.85
N GLU A 37 13.11 -7.10 -10.72
CA GLU A 37 14.58 -7.19 -10.85
C GLU A 37 15.26 -6.97 -9.50
N LYS A 38 14.86 -5.92 -8.79
CA LYS A 38 15.37 -5.62 -7.45
C LYS A 38 15.05 -6.72 -6.45
N THR A 39 13.89 -7.36 -6.58
CA THR A 39 13.51 -8.49 -5.72
C THR A 39 14.38 -9.70 -6.00
N LEU A 40 14.55 -10.07 -7.27
CA LEU A 40 15.43 -11.17 -7.68
C LEU A 40 16.88 -10.92 -7.30
N GLU A 41 17.38 -9.70 -7.46
CA GLU A 41 18.75 -9.34 -7.07
C GLU A 41 18.94 -9.44 -5.54
N PHE A 42 17.98 -8.94 -4.77
CA PHE A 42 18.08 -8.88 -3.31
C PHE A 42 17.79 -10.22 -2.63
N GLN A 43 16.88 -11.03 -3.18
CA GLN A 43 16.35 -12.28 -2.62
C GLN A 43 16.63 -13.46 -3.56
N ARG A 44 17.88 -13.60 -4.02
CA ARG A 44 18.26 -14.71 -4.91
C ARG A 44 17.95 -16.08 -4.29
N PRO A 45 17.48 -17.06 -5.08
CA PRO A 45 17.28 -18.43 -4.63
C PRO A 45 18.52 -18.99 -3.90
N GLY A 46 18.29 -19.72 -2.81
CA GLY A 46 19.36 -20.31 -1.98
C GLY A 46 20.04 -19.36 -0.98
N THR A 47 19.70 -18.07 -0.96
CA THR A 47 20.27 -17.12 0.02
C THR A 47 19.49 -17.09 1.34
N ILE A 48 20.15 -16.71 2.44
CA ILE A 48 19.49 -16.45 3.73
C ILE A 48 18.41 -15.37 3.60
N ARG A 49 18.63 -14.37 2.74
CA ARG A 49 17.64 -13.30 2.47
C ARG A 49 16.36 -13.86 1.86
N ARG A 50 16.47 -14.81 0.92
CA ARG A 50 15.33 -15.51 0.32
C ARG A 50 14.54 -16.32 1.35
N GLN A 51 15.21 -16.98 2.29
CA GLN A 51 14.57 -17.75 3.37
C GLN A 51 13.88 -16.83 4.40
N LEU A 52 14.55 -15.73 4.77
CA LEU A 52 14.04 -14.79 5.76
C LEU A 52 12.87 -13.95 5.23
N LEU A 53 12.95 -13.54 3.96
CA LEU A 53 11.98 -12.67 3.29
C LEU A 53 11.25 -13.41 2.16
N ASP A 54 10.87 -14.65 2.45
CA ASP A 54 10.07 -15.47 1.55
C ASP A 54 8.75 -14.77 1.19
N ASN A 55 8.30 -14.92 -0.06
CA ASN A 55 7.17 -14.21 -0.62
C ASN A 55 6.45 -15.03 -1.69
N GLU A 56 5.19 -14.68 -1.92
CA GLU A 56 4.24 -15.38 -2.77
C GLU A 56 4.68 -15.38 -4.24
N PHE A 57 5.29 -14.28 -4.69
CA PHE A 57 5.68 -14.11 -6.09
C PHE A 57 6.81 -15.06 -6.47
N GLN A 58 7.88 -15.10 -5.66
CA GLN A 58 9.00 -16.02 -5.90
C GLN A 58 8.56 -17.48 -5.70
N ALA A 59 7.70 -17.77 -4.73
CA ALA A 59 7.20 -19.13 -4.51
C ALA A 59 6.44 -19.71 -5.70
N ALA A 60 5.70 -18.89 -6.47
CA ALA A 60 5.08 -19.34 -7.71
C ALA A 60 6.03 -19.28 -8.91
N GLN A 61 6.78 -18.18 -9.08
CA GLN A 61 7.65 -18.01 -10.24
C GLN A 61 8.75 -19.08 -10.31
N GLU A 62 9.24 -19.55 -9.17
CA GLU A 62 10.25 -20.62 -9.09
C GLU A 62 9.71 -22.00 -9.54
N LEU A 63 8.38 -22.18 -9.62
CA LEU A 63 7.74 -23.39 -10.16
C LEU A 63 7.60 -23.36 -11.68
N VAL A 64 7.64 -22.19 -12.30
CA VAL A 64 7.40 -22.02 -13.73
C VAL A 64 8.74 -22.14 -14.48
N GLU A 65 8.90 -23.19 -15.29
CA GLU A 65 10.13 -23.41 -16.06
C GLU A 65 10.30 -22.35 -17.17
N ASP A 66 9.24 -22.10 -17.96
CA ASP A 66 9.25 -21.13 -19.04
C ASP A 66 8.91 -19.72 -18.53
N GLN A 67 9.93 -18.88 -18.43
CA GLN A 67 9.79 -17.49 -17.97
C GLN A 67 8.91 -16.63 -18.90
N SER A 68 8.68 -17.05 -20.15
CA SER A 68 7.74 -16.35 -21.04
C SER A 68 6.29 -16.45 -20.57
N GLN A 69 5.98 -17.44 -19.72
CA GLN A 69 4.69 -17.62 -19.08
C GLN A 69 4.51 -16.76 -17.82
N VAL A 70 5.54 -16.01 -17.40
CA VAL A 70 5.48 -15.12 -16.24
C VAL A 70 5.35 -13.67 -16.72
N SER A 71 4.27 -13.01 -16.30
CA SER A 71 3.95 -11.65 -16.66
C SER A 71 3.91 -10.74 -15.44
N LEU A 72 4.50 -9.55 -15.57
CA LEU A 72 4.49 -8.50 -14.56
C LEU A 72 3.32 -7.56 -14.87
N GLY A 73 2.22 -7.71 -14.14
CA GLY A 73 0.93 -7.10 -14.50
C GLY A 73 0.72 -5.69 -13.96
N ASP A 74 1.70 -5.11 -13.26
CA ASP A 74 1.55 -3.86 -12.54
C ASP A 74 2.22 -2.67 -13.24
N GLN A 75 1.76 -1.47 -12.92
CA GLN A 75 2.32 -0.23 -13.45
C GLN A 75 3.74 0.04 -12.96
N SER A 76 4.46 0.87 -13.71
CA SER A 76 5.82 1.28 -13.35
C SER A 76 5.84 2.08 -12.05
N ILE A 77 6.99 2.06 -11.36
CA ILE A 77 7.21 2.86 -10.14
C ILE A 77 7.04 4.35 -10.43
N ASP A 78 7.45 4.78 -11.63
CA ASP A 78 7.42 6.19 -12.02
C ASP A 78 5.97 6.65 -12.23
N ASP A 79 5.14 5.85 -12.90
CA ASP A 79 3.71 6.15 -13.11
C ASP A 79 2.95 6.17 -11.80
N LEU A 80 3.18 5.19 -10.93
CA LEU A 80 2.59 5.18 -9.58
C LEU A 80 3.00 6.44 -8.80
N GLY A 81 4.27 6.85 -8.90
CA GLY A 81 4.77 8.06 -8.27
C GLY A 81 4.10 9.33 -8.80
N GLN A 82 3.84 9.43 -10.11
CA GLN A 82 3.11 10.56 -10.69
C GLN A 82 1.64 10.58 -10.26
N ASN A 83 0.98 9.42 -10.21
CA ASN A 83 -0.41 9.30 -9.76
C ASN A 83 -0.54 9.70 -8.28
N MET A 84 0.35 9.22 -7.42
CA MET A 84 0.39 9.64 -6.01
C MET A 84 0.64 11.16 -5.88
N LYS A 85 1.58 11.71 -6.64
CA LYS A 85 1.87 13.15 -6.64
C LYS A 85 0.68 13.98 -7.12
N ARG A 86 -0.04 13.49 -8.13
CA ARG A 86 -1.25 14.13 -8.66
C ARG A 86 -2.35 14.14 -7.60
N ILE A 87 -2.70 12.99 -7.02
CA ILE A 87 -3.72 12.90 -5.96
C ILE A 87 -3.36 13.74 -4.74
N PHE A 88 -2.08 13.81 -4.35
CA PHE A 88 -1.62 14.67 -3.27
C PHE A 88 -1.89 16.16 -3.58
N LYS A 89 -1.55 16.62 -4.78
CA LYS A 89 -1.79 18.01 -5.20
C LYS A 89 -3.28 18.33 -5.32
N GLU A 90 -4.06 17.43 -5.91
CA GLU A 90 -5.52 17.57 -5.99
C GLU A 90 -6.13 17.66 -4.59
N THR A 91 -5.65 16.85 -3.64
CA THR A 91 -6.09 16.92 -2.25
C THR A 91 -5.74 18.23 -1.58
N LEU A 92 -4.53 18.76 -1.80
CA LEU A 92 -4.16 20.09 -1.31
C LEU A 92 -5.09 21.19 -1.83
N GLU A 93 -5.52 21.12 -3.09
CA GLU A 93 -6.48 22.09 -3.63
C GLU A 93 -7.90 21.87 -3.11
N ASP A 94 -8.32 20.60 -2.97
CA ASP A 94 -9.67 20.26 -2.54
C ASP A 94 -9.94 20.67 -1.09
N VAL A 95 -8.99 20.48 -0.17
CA VAL A 95 -9.21 20.84 1.26
C VAL A 95 -9.40 22.34 1.50
N LYS A 96 -9.08 23.19 0.52
CA LYS A 96 -9.24 24.65 0.61
C LYS A 96 -10.67 25.13 0.38
N SER A 97 -11.58 24.28 -0.12
CA SER A 97 -12.91 24.69 -0.56
C SER A 97 -14.00 23.69 -0.15
N ILE A 98 -15.22 24.19 0.08
CA ILE A 98 -16.38 23.35 0.43
C ILE A 98 -16.67 22.32 -0.67
N ASP A 99 -16.57 22.72 -1.95
CA ASP A 99 -16.80 21.79 -3.06
C ASP A 99 -15.66 20.77 -3.21
N GLY A 100 -14.43 21.12 -2.83
CA GLY A 100 -13.34 20.15 -2.75
C GLY A 100 -13.55 19.12 -1.66
N TRP A 101 -14.06 19.51 -0.48
CA TRP A 101 -14.47 18.55 0.55
C TRP A 101 -15.58 17.59 0.09
N LYS A 102 -16.50 18.05 -0.78
CA LYS A 102 -17.49 17.16 -1.40
C LYS A 102 -16.81 16.14 -2.31
N ARG A 103 -15.87 16.56 -3.16
CA ARG A 103 -15.09 15.65 -4.03
C ARG A 103 -14.28 14.64 -3.22
N VAL A 104 -13.61 15.07 -2.15
CA VAL A 104 -12.90 14.19 -1.21
C VAL A 104 -13.86 13.12 -0.69
N ARG A 105 -15.04 13.51 -0.19
CA ARG A 105 -16.04 12.57 0.31
C ARG A 105 -16.52 11.62 -0.78
N GLU A 106 -16.80 12.11 -1.98
CA GLU A 106 -17.22 11.30 -3.13
C GLU A 106 -16.18 10.25 -3.49
N ASP A 107 -14.89 10.62 -3.54
CA ASP A 107 -13.79 9.67 -3.76
C ASP A 107 -13.76 8.61 -2.66
N LEU A 108 -13.78 9.01 -1.39
CA LEU A 108 -13.71 8.06 -0.28
C LEU A 108 -14.88 7.08 -0.29
N VAL A 109 -16.10 7.57 -0.52
CA VAL A 109 -17.30 6.73 -0.59
C VAL A 109 -17.21 5.78 -1.79
N ARG A 110 -16.94 6.32 -2.98
CA ARG A 110 -16.88 5.56 -4.22
C ARG A 110 -15.82 4.46 -4.15
N TYR A 111 -14.57 4.81 -3.86
CA TYR A 111 -13.48 3.84 -3.85
C TYR A 111 -13.53 2.89 -2.65
N SER A 112 -14.11 3.29 -1.50
CA SER A 112 -14.38 2.29 -0.45
C SER A 112 -15.39 1.24 -0.92
N ALA A 113 -16.44 1.68 -1.64
CA ALA A 113 -17.47 0.80 -2.15
C ALA A 113 -16.98 -0.06 -3.31
N THR A 114 -16.07 0.42 -4.18
CA THR A 114 -15.58 -0.39 -5.31
C THR A 114 -14.37 -1.24 -4.98
N GLU A 115 -13.47 -0.77 -4.10
CA GLU A 115 -12.19 -1.44 -3.83
C GLU A 115 -12.22 -2.31 -2.57
N LEU A 116 -12.89 -1.86 -1.50
CA LEU A 116 -12.89 -2.59 -0.21
C LEU A 116 -14.12 -3.48 -0.07
N TYR A 117 -15.30 -2.95 -0.37
CA TYR A 117 -16.58 -3.63 -0.16
C TYR A 117 -17.47 -3.59 -1.41
N PRO A 118 -17.08 -4.23 -2.53
CA PRO A 118 -17.89 -4.23 -3.75
C PRO A 118 -19.26 -4.85 -3.53
N THR A 119 -20.26 -4.00 -3.33
CA THR A 119 -21.67 -4.37 -3.22
C THR A 119 -22.30 -4.32 -4.61
N LYS A 120 -22.19 -5.43 -5.36
CA LYS A 120 -23.00 -5.74 -6.56
C LYS A 120 -23.24 -4.57 -7.52
N GLU A 121 -22.31 -4.31 -8.43
CA GLU A 121 -22.73 -4.00 -9.80
C GLU A 121 -22.79 -5.33 -10.57
N PHE A 122 -23.83 -5.53 -11.40
CA PHE A 122 -24.05 -6.73 -12.26
C PHE A 122 -24.76 -7.97 -11.70
N GLY A 123 -25.50 -7.88 -10.58
CA GLY A 123 -26.54 -8.88 -10.26
C GLY A 123 -26.07 -10.33 -10.01
N LYS A 124 -24.76 -10.58 -9.97
CA LYS A 124 -24.15 -11.82 -9.48
C LYS A 124 -23.55 -11.54 -8.09
N ASP A 125 -23.65 -12.52 -7.18
CA ASP A 125 -22.93 -12.44 -5.90
C ASP A 125 -21.43 -12.46 -6.20
N VAL A 126 -20.79 -11.28 -6.19
CA VAL A 126 -19.33 -11.18 -6.20
C VAL A 126 -18.86 -11.76 -4.86
N GLN A 127 -18.08 -12.85 -4.90
CA GLN A 127 -17.48 -13.40 -3.70
C GLN A 127 -16.36 -12.46 -3.24
N THR A 128 -16.68 -11.50 -2.38
CA THR A 128 -15.71 -10.54 -1.85
C THR A 128 -15.01 -11.09 -0.62
N LEU A 129 -13.72 -10.81 -0.48
CA LEU A 129 -13.03 -11.00 0.79
C LEU A 129 -13.48 -9.95 1.80
N SER A 130 -14.06 -10.42 2.89
CA SER A 130 -14.38 -9.64 4.07
C SER A 130 -13.25 -9.73 5.10
N LEU A 131 -13.26 -8.84 6.09
CA LEU A 131 -12.38 -8.96 7.26
C LEU A 131 -12.55 -10.30 7.98
N GLN A 132 -13.75 -10.92 7.92
CA GLN A 132 -13.99 -12.21 8.55
C GLN A 132 -13.19 -13.32 7.87
N ASP A 133 -12.97 -13.27 6.56
CA ASP A 133 -12.17 -14.27 5.85
C ASP A 133 -10.72 -14.27 6.33
N PHE A 134 -10.19 -13.11 6.72
CA PHE A 134 -8.86 -13.00 7.31
C PHE A 134 -8.82 -13.41 8.78
N LEU A 135 -9.85 -13.06 9.56
CA LEU A 135 -9.91 -13.34 11.00
C LEU A 135 -10.31 -14.79 11.31
N LEU A 136 -11.07 -15.45 10.44
CA LEU A 136 -11.52 -16.82 10.63
C LEU A 136 -10.54 -17.84 10.05
N ASP A 137 -9.64 -17.44 9.15
CA ASP A 137 -8.49 -18.26 8.78
C ASP A 137 -7.44 -18.22 9.91
N GLY A 138 -7.59 -19.16 10.84
CA GLY A 138 -6.68 -19.30 11.97
C GLY A 138 -5.21 -19.51 11.57
N ARG A 139 -4.94 -20.11 10.40
CA ARG A 139 -3.55 -20.29 9.92
C ARG A 139 -2.98 -18.97 9.44
N LEU A 140 -3.78 -18.19 8.70
CA LEU A 140 -3.41 -16.85 8.26
C LEU A 140 -3.15 -15.91 9.44
N LEU A 141 -4.00 -15.97 10.47
CA LEU A 141 -3.84 -15.19 11.71
C LEU A 141 -2.60 -15.55 12.50
N VAL A 142 -2.32 -16.85 12.70
CA VAL A 142 -1.11 -17.30 13.42
C VAL A 142 0.15 -16.87 12.68
N ALA A 143 0.10 -16.81 11.35
CA ALA A 143 1.19 -16.37 10.50
C ALA A 143 1.30 -14.84 10.35
N LEU A 144 0.29 -14.06 10.79
CA LEU A 144 0.24 -12.61 10.67
C LEU A 144 1.44 -11.88 11.30
N PRO A 145 1.90 -12.23 12.52
CA PRO A 145 3.06 -11.55 13.12
C PRO A 145 4.33 -11.67 12.27
N ILE A 146 4.48 -12.79 11.56
CA ILE A 146 5.62 -13.01 10.67
C ILE A 146 5.55 -12.04 9.48
N SER A 147 4.37 -11.84 8.88
CA SER A 147 4.17 -10.86 7.81
C SER A 147 4.41 -9.42 8.29
N LEU A 148 3.89 -9.08 9.47
CA LEU A 148 4.07 -7.74 10.07
C LEU A 148 5.53 -7.42 10.35
N PHE A 149 6.38 -8.44 10.52
CA PHE A 149 7.82 -8.26 10.60
C PHE A 149 8.49 -8.23 9.20
N ARG A 150 8.21 -9.23 8.36
CA ARG A 150 8.87 -9.41 7.06
C ARG A 150 8.59 -8.29 6.08
N TYR A 151 7.35 -7.80 6.01
CA TYR A 151 6.95 -6.81 5.01
C TYR A 151 7.64 -5.44 5.24
N PRO A 152 7.59 -4.83 6.45
CA PRO A 152 8.35 -3.61 6.72
C PRO A 152 9.87 -3.83 6.60
N LEU A 153 10.38 -4.97 7.05
CA LEU A 153 11.81 -5.30 6.94
C LEU A 153 12.26 -5.38 5.48
N ALA A 154 11.47 -6.01 4.61
CA ALA A 154 11.77 -6.07 3.17
C ALA A 154 11.81 -4.67 2.56
N TRP A 155 10.90 -3.78 2.96
CA TRP A 155 10.89 -2.40 2.48
C TRP A 155 12.10 -1.59 2.97
N LEU A 156 12.43 -1.70 4.26
CA LEU A 156 13.61 -1.06 4.86
C LEU A 156 14.89 -1.49 4.15
N LEU A 157 15.06 -2.79 3.92
CA LEU A 157 16.27 -3.34 3.32
C LEU A 157 16.37 -3.06 1.82
N LYS A 158 15.26 -3.11 1.09
CA LYS A 158 15.24 -2.83 -0.34
C LYS A 158 15.36 -1.32 -0.60
N SER A 159 14.77 -0.46 0.22
CA SER A 159 14.66 0.98 -0.06
C SER A 159 15.13 1.87 1.12
N PRO A 160 16.34 1.67 1.66
CA PRO A 160 16.79 2.37 2.87
C PRO A 160 16.82 3.89 2.71
N LYS A 161 17.15 4.39 1.52
CA LYS A 161 17.17 5.84 1.21
C LYS A 161 15.81 6.53 1.36
N LEU A 162 14.71 5.77 1.30
CA LEU A 162 13.36 6.30 1.45
C LEU A 162 12.82 6.04 2.87
N VAL A 163 13.06 4.85 3.40
CA VAL A 163 12.54 4.43 4.71
C VAL A 163 13.26 5.11 5.87
N VAL A 164 14.59 5.20 5.82
CA VAL A 164 15.38 5.78 6.92
C VAL A 164 15.01 7.25 7.15
N PRO A 165 14.97 8.13 6.12
CA PRO A 165 14.52 9.51 6.33
C PRO A 165 13.08 9.62 6.85
N LEU A 166 12.17 8.76 6.36
CA LEU A 166 10.78 8.76 6.81
C LEU A 166 10.67 8.38 8.30
N LEU A 167 11.37 7.33 8.73
CA LEU A 167 11.42 6.92 10.13
C LEU A 167 12.10 7.98 10.99
N SER A 168 13.23 8.54 10.55
CA SER A 168 13.91 9.63 11.23
C SER A 168 13.00 10.86 11.40
N PHE A 169 12.23 11.21 10.36
CA PHE A 169 11.25 12.29 10.42
C PHE A 169 10.11 11.98 11.41
N TYR A 170 9.53 10.79 11.33
CA TYR A 170 8.46 10.37 12.24
C TYR A 170 8.92 10.33 13.71
N PHE A 171 10.07 9.71 13.99
CA PHE A 171 10.64 9.71 15.34
C PHE A 171 11.04 11.11 15.78
N GLY A 172 11.53 11.96 14.87
CA GLY A 172 11.79 13.37 15.15
C GLY A 172 10.53 14.11 15.60
N LEU A 173 9.41 13.95 14.88
CA LEU A 173 8.12 14.55 15.25
C LEU A 173 7.56 13.97 16.55
N ALA A 174 7.60 12.66 16.73
CA ALA A 174 7.07 11.99 17.92
C ALA A 174 7.81 12.41 19.19
N ASN A 175 9.11 12.72 19.09
CA ASN A 175 9.93 13.19 20.19
C ASN A 175 10.06 14.73 20.23
N LEU A 176 9.42 15.45 19.28
CA LEU A 176 9.46 16.91 19.22
C LEU A 176 8.94 17.56 20.51
N PRO A 177 7.84 17.10 21.14
CA PRO A 177 7.37 17.68 22.39
C PRO A 177 8.42 17.62 23.50
N GLY A 178 9.07 16.47 23.67
CA GLY A 178 10.14 16.30 24.66
C GLY A 178 11.41 17.10 24.31
N LEU A 179 11.68 17.31 23.03
CA LEU A 179 12.79 18.16 22.58
C LEU A 179 12.52 19.65 22.87
N VAL A 180 11.28 20.10 22.68
CA VAL A 180 10.83 21.46 22.99
C VAL A 180 10.89 21.71 24.50
N GLU A 181 10.37 20.79 25.29
CA GLU A 181 10.41 20.85 26.76
C GLU A 181 11.87 20.88 27.30
N ALA A 182 12.77 20.10 26.68
CA ALA A 182 14.20 20.12 27.00
C ALA A 182 14.89 21.45 26.63
N MET A 183 14.49 22.11 25.53
CA MET A 183 15.03 23.42 25.13
C MET A 183 14.52 24.58 26.00
N GLU A 184 13.26 24.51 26.46
CA GLU A 184 12.69 25.47 27.40
C GLU A 184 13.39 25.38 28.77
N THR A 185 13.65 24.17 29.25
CA THR A 185 14.33 23.95 30.54
C THR A 185 15.84 24.26 30.50
N SER A 186 16.49 24.22 29.33
CA SER A 186 17.91 24.56 29.17
C SER A 186 18.18 26.06 28.92
N GLY A 187 17.18 26.93 29.03
CA GLY A 187 17.31 28.38 28.80
C GLY A 187 17.38 28.79 27.32
N GLY A 188 17.03 27.90 26.39
CA GLY A 188 16.98 28.17 24.94
C GLY A 188 15.60 28.64 24.44
N GLY A 189 14.59 28.67 25.32
CA GLY A 189 13.21 29.03 24.99
C GLY A 189 13.05 30.43 24.37
N ASP A 190 13.99 31.34 24.64
CA ASP A 190 13.95 32.73 24.14
C ASP A 190 14.12 32.81 22.61
N VAL A 191 14.84 31.85 22.00
CA VAL A 191 15.09 31.84 20.54
C VAL A 191 13.90 31.31 19.75
N LEU A 192 13.21 30.29 20.28
CA LEU A 192 12.02 29.72 19.64
C LEU A 192 10.81 30.64 19.81
N ALA A 193 10.67 31.25 20.99
CA ALA A 193 9.66 32.28 21.24
C ALA A 193 9.86 33.51 20.36
N THR A 194 11.10 33.97 20.14
CA THR A 194 11.40 35.12 19.26
C THR A 194 11.16 34.81 17.78
N ALA A 195 11.44 33.58 17.32
CA ALA A 195 11.16 33.16 15.94
C ALA A 195 9.65 33.00 15.66
N ALA A 196 8.86 32.62 16.66
CA ALA A 196 7.41 32.43 16.52
C ALA A 196 6.59 33.71 16.79
N SER A 197 7.05 34.62 17.65
CA SER A 197 6.24 35.73 18.16
C SER A 197 6.43 37.09 17.48
N GLY A 198 7.41 37.26 16.59
CA GLY A 198 7.61 38.55 15.92
C GLY A 198 7.70 39.76 16.87
N GLY A 199 8.16 39.55 18.11
CA GLY A 199 8.46 40.63 19.06
C GLY A 199 7.27 41.35 19.72
N VAL A 200 6.21 40.65 20.15
CA VAL A 200 5.15 41.27 20.97
C VAL A 200 4.70 40.41 22.16
N GLY A 201 4.95 40.90 23.38
CA GLY A 201 4.18 40.67 24.63
C GLY A 201 4.05 39.23 25.17
N LEU A 202 4.83 38.86 26.19
CA LEU A 202 5.08 37.48 26.67
C LEU A 202 4.05 36.83 27.63
N VAL A 203 2.91 37.44 27.98
CA VAL A 203 1.96 36.82 28.95
C VAL A 203 0.57 36.54 28.39
N GLN A 204 0.15 37.26 27.34
CA GLN A 204 -1.14 37.04 26.66
C GLN A 204 -0.99 36.19 25.37
N SER A 205 0.27 35.90 25.01
CA SER A 205 0.66 35.14 23.82
C SER A 205 0.68 33.63 24.06
N ALA A 206 0.82 33.16 25.31
CA ALA A 206 0.85 31.72 25.61
C ALA A 206 -0.49 31.03 25.28
N ASP A 207 -1.61 31.59 25.75
CA ASP A 207 -2.95 31.02 25.49
C ASP A 207 -3.34 31.11 24.00
N ILE A 208 -2.98 32.20 23.32
CA ILE A 208 -3.25 32.39 21.88
C ILE A 208 -2.37 31.46 21.03
N LEU A 209 -1.11 31.26 21.42
CA LEU A 209 -0.21 30.30 20.77
C LEU A 209 -0.70 28.88 20.98
N ASP A 210 -1.19 28.53 22.17
CA ASP A 210 -1.70 27.18 22.48
C ASP A 210 -2.97 26.85 21.70
N GLU A 211 -3.92 27.80 21.59
CA GLU A 211 -5.10 27.65 20.73
C GLU A 211 -4.74 27.55 19.24
N THR A 212 -3.82 28.40 18.76
CA THR A 212 -3.40 28.39 17.34
C THR A 212 -2.66 27.10 16.98
N LEU A 213 -1.79 26.60 17.88
CA LEU A 213 -1.10 25.34 17.71
C LEU A 213 -2.08 24.16 17.76
N SER A 214 -3.04 24.18 18.68
CA SER A 214 -4.07 23.14 18.77
C SER A 214 -4.92 23.04 17.50
N VAL A 215 -5.34 24.19 16.94
CA VAL A 215 -6.07 24.24 15.67
C VAL A 215 -5.19 23.78 14.51
N LEU A 216 -3.90 24.14 14.50
CA LEU A 216 -2.95 23.67 13.49
C LEU A 216 -2.76 22.15 13.55
N PHE A 217 -2.56 21.58 14.74
CA PHE A 217 -2.42 20.12 14.90
C PHE A 217 -3.68 19.38 14.48
N LEU A 218 -4.87 19.85 14.90
CA LEU A 218 -6.14 19.28 14.47
C LEU A 218 -6.29 19.34 12.94
N PHE A 219 -5.94 20.46 12.32
CA PHE A 219 -5.94 20.58 10.86
C PHE A 219 -4.97 19.59 10.22
N LEU A 220 -3.74 19.47 10.73
CA LEU A 220 -2.73 18.54 10.22
C LEU A 220 -3.18 17.08 10.36
N ASP A 221 -3.82 16.70 11.47
CA ASP A 221 -4.35 15.36 11.69
C ASP A 221 -5.46 15.02 10.70
N VAL A 222 -6.43 15.92 10.55
CA VAL A 222 -7.54 15.75 9.59
C VAL A 222 -6.98 15.70 8.16
N PHE A 223 -6.08 16.62 7.82
CA PHE A 223 -5.44 16.68 6.51
C PHE A 223 -4.66 15.40 6.21
N GLN A 224 -3.89 14.91 7.18
CA GLN A 224 -3.14 13.66 7.07
C GLN A 224 -4.09 12.49 6.79
N ILE A 225 -5.18 12.35 7.54
CA ILE A 225 -6.17 11.28 7.32
C ILE A 225 -6.76 11.36 5.92
N VAL A 226 -7.15 12.56 5.46
CA VAL A 226 -7.75 12.77 4.15
C VAL A 226 -6.78 12.43 3.02
N VAL A 227 -5.54 12.95 3.09
CA VAL A 227 -4.49 12.68 2.10
C VAL A 227 -4.16 11.21 2.05
N LEU A 228 -3.90 10.56 3.19
CA LEU A 228 -3.56 9.15 3.24
C LEU A 228 -4.70 8.28 2.73
N SER A 229 -5.95 8.61 3.07
CA SER A 229 -7.12 7.85 2.62
C SER A 229 -7.33 7.97 1.11
N ARG A 230 -7.21 9.16 0.52
CA ARG A 230 -7.32 9.34 -0.94
C ARG A 230 -6.14 8.70 -1.68
N LEU A 231 -4.91 8.86 -1.18
CA LEU A 231 -3.75 8.19 -1.77
C LEU A 231 -3.91 6.67 -1.75
N MET A 232 -4.38 6.10 -0.64
CA MET A 232 -4.63 4.67 -0.52
C MET A 232 -5.74 4.20 -1.46
N LEU A 233 -6.93 4.80 -1.37
CA LEU A 233 -8.11 4.32 -2.07
C LEU A 233 -8.08 4.62 -3.57
N VAL A 234 -7.63 5.81 -3.97
CA VAL A 234 -7.66 6.24 -5.38
C VAL A 234 -6.40 5.78 -6.11
N ALA A 235 -5.21 6.23 -5.69
CA ALA A 235 -3.97 5.96 -6.43
C ALA A 235 -3.45 4.54 -6.21
N LEU A 236 -3.38 4.08 -4.95
CA LEU A 236 -2.78 2.78 -4.63
C LEU A 236 -3.72 1.61 -4.89
N LEU A 237 -5.03 1.79 -4.76
CA LEU A 237 -6.02 0.75 -5.05
C LEU A 237 -6.72 1.00 -6.38
N GLY A 238 -7.59 1.99 -6.49
CA GLY A 238 -8.46 2.20 -7.66
C GLY A 238 -7.73 2.17 -9.01
N GLU A 239 -6.85 3.14 -9.24
CA GLU A 239 -6.12 3.28 -10.52
C GLU A 239 -5.16 2.11 -10.77
N ARG A 240 -4.55 1.57 -9.71
CA ARG A 240 -3.66 0.42 -9.82
C ARG A 240 -4.43 -0.87 -10.13
N ASN A 241 -5.63 -1.04 -9.58
CA ASN A 241 -6.53 -2.15 -9.86
C ASN A 241 -7.05 -2.12 -11.29
N ASP A 242 -7.25 -0.93 -11.87
CA ASP A 242 -7.56 -0.80 -13.30
C ASP A 242 -6.44 -1.44 -14.13
N VAL A 243 -5.19 -1.05 -13.89
CA VAL A 243 -4.01 -1.60 -14.61
C VAL A 243 -3.87 -3.10 -14.39
N LEU A 244 -3.96 -3.58 -13.15
CA LEU A 244 -3.84 -4.99 -12.83
C LEU A 244 -4.92 -5.83 -13.52
N SER A 245 -6.16 -5.37 -13.49
CA SER A 245 -7.29 -6.06 -14.11
C SER A 245 -7.15 -6.13 -15.63
N GLU A 246 -6.65 -5.07 -16.27
CA GLU A 246 -6.43 -5.06 -17.72
C GLU A 246 -5.30 -6.01 -18.12
N SER A 247 -4.18 -6.01 -17.38
CA SER A 247 -3.09 -6.97 -17.58
C SER A 247 -3.56 -8.42 -17.45
N ILE A 248 -4.39 -8.72 -16.45
CA ILE A 248 -4.95 -10.06 -16.26
C ILE A 248 -5.90 -10.41 -17.42
N ARG A 249 -6.79 -9.50 -17.81
CA ARG A 249 -7.73 -9.70 -18.92
C ARG A 249 -7.00 -9.98 -20.23
N GLN A 250 -5.94 -9.23 -20.52
CA GLN A 250 -5.10 -9.46 -21.69
C GLN A 250 -4.54 -10.89 -21.69
N LYS A 251 -4.01 -11.37 -20.56
CA LYS A 251 -3.50 -12.74 -20.45
C LYS A 251 -4.59 -13.80 -20.54
N CYS A 252 -5.78 -13.54 -20.02
CA CYS A 252 -6.93 -14.42 -20.21
C CYS A 252 -7.34 -14.53 -21.69
N GLU A 253 -7.34 -13.42 -22.43
CA GLU A 253 -7.64 -13.41 -23.87
C GLU A 253 -6.57 -14.13 -24.69
N GLU A 254 -5.28 -14.01 -24.33
CA GLU A 254 -4.19 -14.79 -24.95
C GLU A 254 -4.35 -16.31 -24.75
N GLN A 255 -4.99 -16.74 -23.66
CA GLN A 255 -5.27 -18.15 -23.34
C GLN A 255 -6.66 -18.62 -23.77
N LYS A 256 -7.39 -17.81 -24.53
CA LYS A 256 -8.75 -18.15 -24.95
C LYS A 256 -8.74 -19.33 -25.92
N GLY A 257 -9.46 -20.38 -25.54
CA GLY A 257 -9.55 -21.62 -26.33
C GLY A 257 -8.43 -22.64 -26.08
N THR A 258 -7.49 -22.37 -25.16
CA THR A 258 -6.41 -23.32 -24.82
C THR A 258 -6.74 -24.22 -23.62
N GLU A 259 -7.92 -24.06 -23.00
CA GLU A 259 -8.30 -24.64 -21.69
C GLU A 259 -7.27 -24.38 -20.57
N LYS A 260 -6.39 -23.38 -20.76
CA LYS A 260 -5.38 -23.00 -19.79
C LYS A 260 -5.89 -21.96 -18.80
N THR A 261 -5.33 -22.02 -17.60
CA THR A 261 -5.65 -21.16 -16.46
C THR A 261 -4.60 -20.07 -16.32
N VAL A 262 -5.07 -18.83 -16.15
CA VAL A 262 -4.24 -17.70 -15.73
C VAL A 262 -4.31 -17.59 -14.21
N ILE A 263 -3.15 -17.62 -13.55
CA ILE A 263 -3.04 -17.45 -12.11
C ILE A 263 -2.50 -16.05 -11.83
N ALA A 264 -3.30 -15.19 -11.20
CA ALA A 264 -2.88 -13.86 -10.79
C ALA A 264 -2.59 -13.83 -9.29
N ILE A 265 -1.40 -13.36 -8.90
CA ILE A 265 -0.99 -13.23 -7.50
C ILE A 265 -0.98 -11.76 -7.12
N LEU A 266 -1.92 -11.40 -6.25
CA LEU A 266 -2.15 -10.03 -5.81
C LEU A 266 -2.08 -9.93 -4.27
N GLY A 267 -1.72 -8.75 -3.79
CA GLY A 267 -1.87 -8.32 -2.42
C GLY A 267 -3.35 -8.31 -2.02
N ALA A 268 -3.62 -8.61 -0.74
CA ALA A 268 -4.97 -8.81 -0.23
C ALA A 268 -5.92 -7.63 -0.50
N ALA A 269 -5.40 -6.39 -0.43
CA ALA A 269 -6.18 -5.18 -0.66
C ALA A 269 -6.63 -4.99 -2.12
N HIS A 270 -5.99 -5.68 -3.06
CA HIS A 270 -6.30 -5.59 -4.50
C HIS A 270 -7.35 -6.60 -4.95
N LEU A 271 -7.54 -7.69 -4.20
CA LEU A 271 -8.36 -8.84 -4.63
C LEU A 271 -9.81 -8.44 -4.95
N ASN A 272 -10.48 -7.72 -4.04
CA ASN A 272 -11.86 -7.30 -4.22
C ASN A 272 -12.03 -6.36 -5.42
N GLY A 273 -11.20 -5.32 -5.50
CA GLY A 273 -11.26 -4.34 -6.58
C GLY A 273 -10.93 -4.92 -7.95
N VAL A 274 -9.94 -5.81 -8.06
CA VAL A 274 -9.59 -6.48 -9.31
C VAL A 274 -10.70 -7.47 -9.72
N GLN A 275 -11.20 -8.28 -8.78
CA GLN A 275 -12.30 -9.20 -9.05
C GLN A 275 -13.54 -8.46 -9.56
N ASN A 276 -13.88 -7.32 -8.95
CA ASN A 276 -15.01 -6.49 -9.39
C ASN A 276 -14.86 -6.00 -10.84
N ARG A 277 -13.63 -5.82 -11.33
CA ARG A 277 -13.36 -5.41 -12.73
C ARG A 277 -13.32 -6.56 -13.71
N LEU A 278 -13.07 -7.79 -13.23
CA LEU A 278 -12.95 -8.97 -14.07
C LEU A 278 -14.29 -9.69 -14.31
N LEU A 279 -15.30 -9.44 -13.46
CA LEU A 279 -16.65 -10.02 -13.55
C LEU A 279 -17.61 -9.15 -14.38
#